data_AF-A0A951F081-F1
#
_entry.id   AF-A0A951F081-F1
#
_cell.length_a   1.000
_cell.length_b   1.000
_cell.length_c   1.000
_cell.angle_alpha   90.00
_cell.angle_beta   90.00
_cell.angle_gamma   90.00
#
_symmetry.space_group_name_H-M   'P 1'
#
loop_
_entity.id
_entity.type
_entity.pdbx_description
1 polymer ?
#
loop_
_entity_poly.entity_id
_entity_poly.type
_entity_poly.pdbx_seq_one_letter_code
_entity_poly.pdbx_strand_id
1 'polypeptide(L)' 'ILVALGNPYLFRDFPKVSAYLVTFSTTVTSETAAVRALFGEIAISGHLPVSIPGLAQLGDGIQLAATRPLPPTPDAQ' A
#
# COMPACT_ATOMS: atom_id res chain seq x y z
N ILE A 1 5.22 -9.74 -1.26
CA ILE A 1 4.72 -8.55 -0.53
C ILE A 1 3.47 -8.95 0.25
N LEU A 2 3.20 -8.33 1.41
CA LEU A 2 1.94 -8.45 2.16
C LEU A 2 1.19 -7.11 2.11
N VAL A 3 -0.12 -7.15 1.81
CA VAL A 3 -1.00 -5.98 1.81
C VAL A 3 -2.03 -6.14 2.93
N ALA A 4 -2.03 -5.23 3.91
CA ALA A 4 -3.01 -5.19 4.98
C ALA A 4 -4.06 -4.12 4.68
N LEU A 5 -5.32 -4.54 4.54
CA LEU A 5 -6.36 -3.59 4.13
C LEU A 5 -6.82 -2.69 5.29
N GLY A 6 -6.90 -3.19 6.51
CA GLY A 6 -7.38 -2.41 7.66
C GLY A 6 -6.35 -2.26 8.76
N ASN A 7 -5.90 -3.39 9.32
CA ASN A 7 -5.08 -3.40 10.53
C ASN A 7 -3.58 -3.33 10.19
N PRO A 8 -2.87 -2.21 10.51
CA PRO A 8 -1.44 -2.10 10.25
C PRO A 8 -0.59 -3.05 11.11
N TYR A 9 -1.12 -3.56 12.23
CA TYR A 9 -0.36 -4.39 13.16
C TYR A 9 -0.18 -5.84 12.71
N LEU A 10 -0.82 -6.26 11.61
CA LEU A 10 -0.60 -7.58 10.99
C LEU A 10 0.85 -7.81 10.57
N PHE A 11 1.63 -6.73 10.37
CA PHE A 11 3.06 -6.84 10.09
C PHE A 11 3.81 -7.62 11.18
N ARG A 12 3.34 -7.57 12.45
CA ARG A 12 3.96 -8.25 13.58
C ARG A 12 3.93 -9.78 13.47
N ASP A 13 2.91 -10.31 12.79
CA ASP A 13 2.74 -11.75 12.60
C ASP A 13 3.56 -12.26 11.40
N PHE A 14 3.97 -11.35 10.52
CA PHE A 14 4.74 -11.65 9.31
C PHE A 14 6.00 -10.78 9.19
N PRO A 15 6.89 -10.73 10.20
CA PRO A 15 8.02 -9.79 10.23
C PRO A 15 9.08 -10.06 9.14
N LYS A 16 9.00 -11.20 8.46
CA LYS A 16 9.95 -11.62 7.41
C LYS A 16 9.50 -11.25 5.99
N VAL A 17 8.36 -10.57 5.80
CA VAL A 17 7.93 -10.16 4.45
C VAL A 17 8.89 -9.12 3.88
N SER A 18 9.24 -9.25 2.60
CA SER A 18 10.17 -8.32 1.95
C SER A 18 9.62 -6.91 1.75
N ALA A 19 8.29 -6.77 1.75
CA ALA A 19 7.59 -5.50 1.62
C ALA A 19 6.23 -5.62 2.31
N TYR A 20 5.79 -4.53 2.92
CA TYR A 20 4.51 -4.39 3.62
C TYR A 20 3.81 -3.11 3.18
N LEU A 21 2.54 -3.21 2.79
CA LEU A 21 1.70 -2.10 2.35
C LEU A 21 0.40 -2.09 3.16
N VAL A 22 -0.06 -0.92 3.59
CA VAL A 22 -1.33 -0.77 4.33
C VAL A 22 -2.23 0.24 3.63
N THR A 23 -3.50 -0.10 3.41
CA THR A 23 -4.48 0.80 2.79
C THR A 23 -5.42 1.50 3.79
N PHE A 24 -5.45 1.05 5.05
CA PHE A 24 -6.31 1.54 6.14
C PHE A 24 -7.82 1.53 5.85
N SER A 25 -8.25 0.88 4.78
CA SER A 25 -9.62 0.75 4.34
C SER A 25 -9.79 -0.51 3.48
N THR A 26 -10.92 -1.19 3.66
CA THR A 26 -11.36 -2.36 2.88
C THR A 26 -12.31 -1.98 1.75
N THR A 27 -12.31 -0.72 1.31
CA THR A 27 -13.14 -0.28 0.18
C THR A 27 -12.48 -0.67 -1.15
N VAL A 28 -13.31 -0.92 -2.17
CA VAL A 28 -12.85 -1.26 -3.53
C VAL A 28 -11.90 -0.20 -4.09
N THR A 29 -12.11 1.08 -3.77
CA THR A 29 -11.22 2.17 -4.18
C THR A 29 -9.83 2.02 -3.57
N SER A 30 -9.74 1.67 -2.28
CA SER A 30 -8.47 1.45 -1.58
C SER A 30 -7.75 0.20 -2.07
N GLU A 31 -8.50 -0.88 -2.34
CA GLU A 31 -7.95 -2.10 -2.95
C GLU A 31 -7.41 -1.84 -4.36
N THR A 32 -8.19 -1.14 -5.19
CA THR A 32 -7.79 -0.75 -6.54
C THR A 32 -6.54 0.14 -6.50
N ALA A 33 -6.47 1.10 -5.57
CA ALA A 33 -5.28 1.93 -5.39
C ALA A 33 -4.05 1.10 -4.99
N ALA A 34 -4.20 0.12 -4.10
CA ALA A 34 -3.10 -0.79 -3.77
C ALA A 34 -2.63 -1.57 -4.99
N VAL A 35 -3.55 -2.15 -5.77
CA VAL A 35 -3.20 -2.87 -7.01
C VAL A 35 -2.45 -1.93 -7.97
N ARG A 36 -3.02 -0.76 -8.28
CA ARG A 36 -2.40 0.23 -9.16
C ARG A 36 -1.01 0.65 -8.69
N ALA A 37 -0.83 0.86 -7.39
CA ALA A 37 0.45 1.21 -6.80
C ALA A 37 1.49 0.08 -6.96
N LEU A 38 1.08 -1.19 -6.77
CA LEU A 38 1.96 -2.35 -6.91
C LEU A 38 2.38 -2.61 -8.35
N PHE A 39 1.52 -2.30 -9.32
CA PHE A 39 1.86 -2.36 -10.73
C PHE A 39 2.58 -1.09 -11.24
N GLY A 40 2.88 -0.14 -10.34
CA GLY A 40 3.60 1.09 -10.66
C GLY A 40 2.79 2.07 -11.51
N GLU A 41 1.46 1.94 -11.51
CA GLU A 41 0.55 2.78 -12.30
C GLU A 41 0.22 4.11 -11.59
N ILE A 42 0.35 4.12 -10.26
CA ILE A 42 0.28 5.34 -9.44
C ILE A 42 1.47 5.37 -8.48
N ALA A 43 1.80 6.56 -7.98
CA ALA A 43 2.87 6.74 -6.99
C ALA A 43 2.46 6.18 -5.62
N ILE A 44 3.45 5.70 -4.86
CA ILE A 44 3.34 5.44 -3.43
C ILE A 44 3.88 6.67 -2.71
N SER A 45 3.02 7.33 -1.94
CA SER A 45 3.35 8.54 -1.17
C SER A 45 2.76 8.51 0.24
N GLY A 46 2.27 7.35 0.69
CA GLY A 46 1.61 7.19 1.98
C GLY A 46 2.61 7.16 3.12
N HIS A 47 2.21 7.72 4.26
CA HIS A 47 2.97 7.67 5.51
C HIS A 47 2.12 7.02 6.59
N LEU A 48 2.75 6.24 7.47
CA LEU A 48 2.06 5.60 8.57
C LEU A 48 1.52 6.67 9.55
N PRO A 49 0.19 6.69 9.82
CA PRO A 49 -0.41 7.59 10.81
C PRO A 49 -0.27 7.07 12.24
N VAL A 50 0.34 5.90 12.43
CA VAL A 50 0.60 5.25 13.72
C VAL A 50 1.97 4.57 13.70
N SER A 51 2.58 4.33 14.87
CA SER A 51 3.77 3.48 14.96
C SER A 51 3.41 1.99 14.99
N ILE A 52 4.31 1.13 14.52
CA ILE A 52 4.23 -0.33 14.65
C ILE A 52 5.42 -0.77 15.53
N PRO A 53 5.20 -1.05 16.83
CA PRO A 53 6.29 -1.30 17.78
C PRO A 53 7.28 -2.37 17.30
N GLY A 54 8.56 -2.00 17.28
CA GLY A 54 9.66 -2.87 16.85
C GLY A 54 9.82 -3.04 15.34
N LEU A 55 8.96 -2.41 14.51
CA LEU A 55 8.96 -2.57 13.05
C LEU A 55 8.98 -1.25 12.27
N ALA A 56 8.20 -0.24 12.68
CA ALA A 56 8.13 1.06 12.01
C ALA A 56 7.68 2.19 12.95
N GLN A 57 8.11 3.42 12.69
CA GLN A 57 7.74 4.62 13.43
C GLN A 57 6.56 5.36 12.79
N LEU A 58 5.96 6.27 13.56
CA LEU A 58 4.97 7.22 13.05
C LEU A 58 5.60 8.05 11.93
N GLY A 59 4.91 8.18 10.80
CA GLY A 59 5.38 8.92 9.64
C GLY A 59 6.26 8.11 8.68
N ASP A 60 6.63 6.88 9.01
CA ASP A 60 7.40 6.02 8.11
C ASP A 60 6.58 5.70 6.84
N GLY A 61 7.28 5.68 5.70
CA GLY A 61 6.70 5.36 4.40
C GLY A 61 7.78 5.33 3.33
N ILE A 62 7.69 4.38 2.40
CA ILE A 62 8.59 4.30 1.25
C ILE A 62 7.93 5.04 0.10
N GLN A 63 8.66 5.97 -0.51
CA GLN A 63 8.13 6.79 -1.59
C GLN A 63 8.63 6.27 -2.93
N LEU A 64 7.68 5.91 -3.80
CA LEU A 64 7.96 5.39 -5.13
C LEU A 64 7.15 6.19 -6.15
N ALA A 65 7.83 6.68 -7.19
CA ALA A 65 7.14 7.29 -8.33
C ALA A 65 6.42 6.21 -9.15
N ALA A 66 5.37 6.62 -9.87
CA ALA A 66 4.76 5.75 -10.88
C ALA A 66 5.79 5.42 -11.97
N THR A 67 5.85 4.15 -12.37
CA THR A 67 6.79 3.64 -13.38
C THR A 67 6.11 3.26 -14.69
N ARG A 68 4.77 3.22 -14.73
CA ARG A 68 3.98 2.87 -15.90
C ARG A 68 2.73 3.76 -16.01
N PRO A 69 2.27 4.13 -17.22
CA PRO A 69 0.97 4.77 -17.38
C PRO A 69 -0.17 3.83 -16.98
N LEU A 70 -1.26 4.42 -16.46
CA LEU A 70 -2.50 3.69 -16.19
C LEU A 70 -3.02 3.01 -17.46
N PRO A 71 -3.40 1.72 -17.40
CA PRO A 71 -4.09 1.09 -18.51
C PRO A 71 -5.41 1.82 -18.80
N PRO A 72 -5.86 1.83 -20.07
CA PRO A 72 -7.17 2.36 -20.40
C PRO A 72 -8.24 1.61 -19.61
N THR A 73 -9.19 2.35 -19.04
CA THR A 73 -10.27 1.78 -18.24
C THR A 73 -11.11 0.85 -19.11
N PRO A 74 -11.31 -0.43 -18.74
CA PRO A 74 -12.03 -1.40 -19.58
C PRO A 74 -13.50 -1.07 -19.89
N ASP A 75 -14.10 -0.02 -19.32
CA ASP A 75 -15.54 0.27 -19.43
C ASP A 75 -15.84 1.72 -19.85
N ALA A 76 -14.88 2.43 -20.45
CA ALA A 76 -15.14 3.71 -21.11
C ALA A 76 -15.47 3.48 -22.60
N GLN A 77 -16.60 2.81 -22.87
CA GLN A 77 -17.21 2.69 -24.20
C GLN A 77 -18.71 2.93 -24.11
#